data_AF-A0AAN6DKX4-F1
#
_entry.id   AF-A0AAN6DKX4-F1
#
_cell.length_a   1.000
_cell.length_b   1.000
_cell.length_c   1.000
_cell.angle_alpha   90.00
_cell.angle_beta   90.00
_cell.angle_gamma   90.00
#
_symmetry.space_group_name_H-M   'P 1'
#
loop_
_entity.id
_entity.type
_entity.pdbx_description
1 polymer ?
#
loop_
_entity_poly.entity_id
_entity_poly.type
_entity_poly.pdbx_seq_one_letter_code
_entity_poly.pdbx_strand_id
1 'polypeptide(L)'
;MANVQSKELIKRYLTDSKEFPQLVSRDKFHSIVQLVCRNRLLNEEEAQLYEILSRQKQNTLERVELSIDQLDLGRIGTDNNESTVQLEDLSLMQLTESMDQLNQSLESQIKAIEQDVKVELEEINEQIDAFNDLRYGTINFESSVESLCTDLQQLEKRLLELGK
;
A
#
# COMPACT_ATOMS: atom_id res chain seq x y z
N MET A 1 -4.77 -33.66 -19.48
CA MET A 1 -6.18 -33.53 -19.08
C MET A 1 -6.35 -33.07 -17.63
N ALA A 2 -5.60 -33.60 -16.66
CA ALA A 2 -5.65 -33.18 -15.25
C ALA A 2 -5.39 -31.67 -15.04
N ASN A 3 -4.36 -31.09 -15.68
CA ASN A 3 -4.01 -29.66 -15.58
C ASN A 3 -5.18 -28.72 -15.99
N VAL A 4 -5.95 -29.08 -17.04
CA VAL A 4 -7.11 -28.28 -17.49
C VAL A 4 -8.26 -28.35 -16.48
N GLN A 5 -8.50 -29.51 -15.87
CA GLN A 5 -9.54 -29.69 -14.86
C GLN A 5 -9.20 -28.95 -13.55
N SER A 6 -7.92 -28.95 -13.14
CA SER A 6 -7.46 -28.21 -11.96
C SER A 6 -7.57 -26.69 -12.13
N LYS A 7 -7.23 -26.17 -13.31
CA LYS A 7 -7.41 -24.74 -13.63
C LYS A 7 -8.88 -24.34 -13.61
N GLU A 8 -9.75 -25.14 -14.22
CA GLU A 8 -11.19 -24.90 -14.21
C GLU A 8 -11.79 -24.94 -12.80
N LEU A 9 -11.29 -25.84 -11.94
CA LEU A 9 -11.74 -25.92 -10.55
C LEU A 9 -11.33 -24.68 -9.75
N ILE A 10 -10.09 -24.22 -9.89
CA ILE A 10 -9.57 -23.01 -9.22
C ILE A 10 -10.29 -21.77 -9.74
N LYS A 11 -10.50 -21.68 -11.06
CA LYS A 11 -11.31 -20.62 -11.67
C LYS A 11 -12.70 -20.61 -11.06
N ARG A 12 -13.45 -21.71 -11.12
CA ARG A 12 -14.79 -21.78 -10.53
C ARG A 12 -14.82 -21.45 -9.06
N TYR A 13 -13.87 -21.93 -8.26
CA TYR A 13 -13.83 -21.60 -6.83
C TYR A 13 -13.67 -20.10 -6.58
N LEU A 14 -12.84 -19.42 -7.37
CA LEU A 14 -12.56 -17.99 -7.23
C LEU A 14 -13.62 -17.11 -7.91
N THR A 15 -14.29 -17.61 -8.95
CA THR A 15 -15.29 -16.87 -9.73
C THR A 15 -16.73 -17.15 -9.30
N ASP A 16 -17.02 -18.29 -8.66
CA ASP A 16 -18.29 -18.55 -7.95
C ASP A 16 -18.40 -17.70 -6.66
N SER A 17 -17.35 -16.99 -6.26
CA SER A 17 -17.43 -15.98 -5.22
C SER A 17 -18.32 -14.82 -5.67
N LYS A 18 -19.56 -14.80 -5.17
CA LYS A 18 -20.58 -13.73 -5.20
C LYS A 18 -20.14 -12.45 -5.92
N GLU A 19 -20.81 -12.07 -7.01
CA GLU A 19 -20.57 -10.82 -7.76
C GLU A 19 -20.61 -9.56 -6.86
N PHE A 20 -20.02 -8.43 -7.30
CA PHE A 20 -20.02 -7.19 -6.50
C PHE A 20 -21.40 -6.81 -5.95
N PRO A 21 -22.49 -6.85 -6.76
CA PRO A 21 -23.84 -6.53 -6.28
C PRO A 21 -24.38 -7.51 -5.24
N GLN A 22 -23.85 -8.74 -5.21
CA GLN A 22 -24.22 -9.77 -4.24
C GLN A 22 -23.46 -9.62 -2.91
N LEU A 23 -22.25 -9.06 -2.94
CA LEU A 23 -21.48 -8.71 -1.73
C LEU A 23 -21.98 -7.41 -1.10
N VAL A 24 -22.14 -6.38 -1.94
CA VAL A 24 -22.57 -5.05 -1.54
C VAL A 24 -23.68 -4.63 -2.50
N SER A 25 -24.93 -4.83 -2.08
CA SER A 25 -26.09 -4.33 -2.80
C SER A 25 -26.11 -2.80 -2.80
N ARG A 26 -26.70 -2.20 -3.83
CA ARG A 26 -26.83 -0.74 -3.97
C ARG A 26 -27.44 -0.07 -2.73
N ASP A 27 -28.45 -0.68 -2.11
CA ASP A 27 -29.08 -0.14 -0.89
C ASP A 27 -28.15 -0.13 0.33
N LYS A 28 -27.28 -1.16 0.44
CA LYS A 28 -26.26 -1.22 1.50
C LYS A 28 -25.17 -0.19 1.26
N PHE A 29 -24.76 -0.04 0.00
CA PHE A 29 -23.80 0.98 -0.39
C PHE A 29 -24.33 2.38 -0.08
N HIS A 30 -25.58 2.67 -0.47
CA HIS A 30 -26.25 3.92 -0.17
C HIS A 30 -26.30 4.21 1.31
N SER A 31 -26.68 3.23 2.13
CA SER A 31 -26.71 3.36 3.59
C SER A 31 -25.33 3.70 4.18
N ILE A 32 -24.26 3.10 3.66
CA ILE A 32 -22.88 3.38 4.09
C ILE A 32 -22.46 4.79 3.66
N VAL A 33 -22.75 5.18 2.43
CA VAL A 33 -22.42 6.52 1.91
C VAL A 33 -23.18 7.60 2.68
N GLN A 34 -24.46 7.39 2.99
CA GLN A 34 -25.22 8.31 3.84
C GLN A 34 -24.61 8.44 5.25
N LEU A 35 -24.18 7.31 5.84
CA LEU A 35 -23.57 7.28 7.17
C LEU A 35 -22.21 8.00 7.20
N VAL A 36 -21.34 7.71 6.23
CA VAL A 36 -19.95 8.18 6.20
C VAL A 36 -19.86 9.60 5.63
N CYS A 37 -20.57 9.88 4.54
CA CYS A 37 -20.52 11.17 3.86
C CYS A 37 -21.59 12.16 4.38
N ARG A 38 -22.44 11.77 5.33
CA ARG A 38 -23.50 12.61 5.93
C ARG A 38 -24.35 13.34 4.88
N ASN A 39 -24.77 12.64 3.83
CA ASN A 39 -25.56 13.17 2.71
C ASN A 39 -24.87 14.30 1.91
N ARG A 40 -23.54 14.39 1.93
CA ARG A 40 -22.78 15.37 1.13
C ARG A 40 -22.49 14.92 -0.29
N LEU A 41 -22.64 13.64 -0.60
CA LEU A 41 -22.44 13.10 -1.94
C LEU A 41 -23.73 13.26 -2.74
N LEU A 42 -23.62 13.73 -3.99
CA LEU A 42 -24.77 13.75 -4.90
C LEU A 42 -25.11 12.32 -5.34
N ASN A 43 -26.39 12.01 -5.54
CA ASN A 43 -26.86 10.67 -5.96
C ASN A 43 -26.16 10.16 -7.25
N GLU A 44 -25.76 11.08 -8.12
CA GLU A 44 -25.08 10.78 -9.37
C GLU A 44 -23.62 10.38 -9.15
N GLU A 45 -22.92 11.04 -8.21
CA GLU A 45 -21.56 10.70 -7.80
C GLU A 45 -21.52 9.36 -7.05
N GLU A 46 -22.55 9.07 -6.26
CA GLU A 46 -22.70 7.80 -5.56
C GLU A 46 -22.89 6.64 -6.55
N ALA A 47 -23.75 6.84 -7.55
CA ALA A 47 -23.94 5.87 -8.62
C ALA A 47 -22.64 5.63 -9.40
N GLN A 48 -21.89 6.68 -9.73
CA GLN A 48 -20.59 6.55 -10.39
C GLN A 48 -19.57 5.80 -9.52
N LEU A 49 -19.52 6.09 -8.22
CA LEU A 49 -18.61 5.41 -7.29
C LEU A 49 -18.94 3.92 -7.16
N TYR A 50 -20.23 3.58 -7.09
CA TYR A 50 -20.68 2.19 -7.06
C TYR A 50 -20.28 1.43 -8.33
N GLU A 51 -20.47 2.04 -9.50
CA GLU A 51 -20.07 1.47 -10.79
C GLU A 51 -18.55 1.30 -10.92
N ILE A 52 -17.77 2.28 -10.44
CA ILE A 52 -16.31 2.20 -10.43
C ILE A 52 -15.84 1.05 -9.53
N LEU A 53 -16.40 0.90 -8.34
CA LEU A 53 -16.05 -0.17 -7.40
C LEU A 53 -16.45 -1.54 -7.94
N SER A 54 -17.63 -1.63 -8.57
CA SER A 54 -18.10 -2.85 -9.24
C SER A 54 -17.14 -3.26 -10.36
N ARG A 55 -16.75 -2.29 -11.22
CA ARG A 55 -15.81 -2.51 -12.32
C ARG A 55 -14.41 -2.85 -11.81
N GLN A 56 -13.94 -2.22 -10.74
CA GLN A 56 -12.64 -2.50 -10.15
C GLN A 56 -12.58 -3.94 -9.63
N LYS A 57 -13.64 -4.41 -8.97
CA LYS A 57 -13.73 -5.81 -8.55
C LYS A 57 -13.71 -6.76 -9.76
N GLN A 58 -14.47 -6.45 -10.81
CA GLN A 58 -14.49 -7.25 -12.03
C GLN A 58 -13.10 -7.32 -12.70
N ASN A 59 -12.42 -6.19 -12.82
CA ASN A 59 -11.06 -6.12 -13.37
C ASN A 59 -10.05 -6.94 -12.55
N THR A 60 -10.19 -6.97 -11.23
CA THR A 60 -9.34 -7.80 -10.38
C THR A 60 -9.63 -9.29 -10.59
N LEU A 61 -10.91 -9.67 -10.76
CA LEU A 61 -11.30 -11.04 -11.04
C LEU A 61 -10.72 -11.51 -12.39
N GLU A 62 -10.84 -10.71 -13.44
CA GLU A 62 -10.29 -10.99 -14.77
C GLU A 62 -8.75 -11.16 -14.74
N ARG A 63 -8.04 -10.35 -13.95
CA ARG A 63 -6.59 -10.53 -13.76
C ARG A 63 -6.26 -11.86 -13.09
N VAL A 64 -7.02 -12.25 -12.08
CA VAL A 64 -6.83 -13.52 -11.37
C VAL A 64 -7.11 -14.70 -12.31
N GLU A 65 -8.16 -14.64 -13.12
CA GLU A 65 -8.45 -15.65 -14.16
C GLU A 65 -7.30 -15.79 -15.16
N LEU A 66 -6.75 -14.67 -15.64
CA LEU A 66 -5.60 -14.67 -16.55
C LEU A 66 -4.35 -15.26 -15.89
N SER A 67 -4.10 -14.97 -14.61
CA SER A 67 -2.99 -15.56 -13.87
C SER A 67 -3.13 -17.08 -13.70
N ILE A 68 -4.37 -17.58 -13.54
CA ILE A 68 -4.66 -19.03 -13.48
C ILE A 68 -4.45 -19.69 -14.85
N ASP A 69 -4.78 -19.02 -15.94
CA ASP A 69 -4.49 -19.54 -17.29
C ASP A 69 -2.99 -19.67 -17.55
N GLN A 70 -2.21 -18.72 -17.05
CA GLN A 70 -0.75 -18.69 -17.19
C GLN A 70 -0.01 -19.62 -16.21
N LEU A 71 -0.67 -20.15 -15.18
CA LEU A 71 -0.09 -21.10 -14.24
C LEU A 71 0.24 -22.43 -14.94
N ASP A 72 1.52 -22.78 -15.06
CA ASP A 72 1.91 -24.10 -15.58
C ASP A 72 1.90 -25.15 -14.45
N LEU A 73 0.74 -25.81 -14.26
CA LEU A 73 0.59 -26.89 -13.28
C LEU A 73 1.30 -28.20 -13.70
N GLY A 74 1.98 -28.23 -14.86
CA GLY A 74 2.61 -29.42 -15.43
C GLY A 74 3.91 -29.88 -14.74
N ARG A 75 4.33 -29.24 -13.64
CA ARG A 75 5.63 -29.51 -13.00
C ARG A 75 5.60 -29.67 -11.48
N ILE A 76 4.46 -30.10 -10.92
CA ILE A 76 4.45 -30.70 -9.57
C ILE A 76 4.67 -32.19 -9.78
N GLY A 77 5.90 -32.63 -9.53
CA GLY A 77 6.40 -33.94 -9.92
C GLY A 77 5.55 -35.10 -9.41
N THR A 78 4.94 -35.83 -10.34
CA THR A 78 4.61 -37.24 -10.16
C THR A 78 5.92 -38.03 -10.24
N ASP A 79 6.73 -38.01 -9.17
CA ASP A 79 7.70 -39.08 -8.98
C ASP A 79 6.92 -40.31 -8.51
N ASN A 80 6.84 -41.26 -9.44
CA ASN A 80 6.20 -42.55 -9.28
C ASN A 80 6.64 -43.22 -7.97
N ASN A 81 5.68 -43.49 -7.09
CA ASN A 81 5.69 -44.73 -6.34
C ASN A 81 4.25 -45.23 -6.24
N GLU A 82 4.02 -46.36 -6.89
CA GLU A 82 2.83 -47.19 -6.75
C GLU A 82 2.62 -47.52 -5.27
N SER A 83 1.70 -46.82 -4.63
CA SER A 83 1.06 -47.28 -3.42
C SER A 83 -0.29 -46.61 -3.38
N THR A 84 -1.34 -47.43 -3.43
CA THR A 84 -2.73 -47.08 -3.17
C THR A 84 -2.85 -46.50 -1.76
N VAL A 85 -2.45 -45.25 -1.59
CA VAL A 85 -2.69 -44.44 -0.40
C VAL A 85 -3.74 -43.42 -0.79
N GLN A 86 -4.77 -43.36 0.04
CA GLN A 86 -6.00 -42.59 -0.13
C GLN A 86 -5.70 -41.16 -0.61
N LEU A 87 -6.18 -40.84 -1.82
CA LEU A 87 -5.89 -39.59 -2.56
C LEU A 87 -6.38 -38.31 -1.85
N GLU A 88 -7.24 -38.42 -0.84
CA GLU A 88 -7.86 -37.28 -0.18
C GLU A 88 -6.90 -36.56 0.78
N ASP A 89 -6.08 -37.29 1.55
CA ASP A 89 -5.16 -36.70 2.53
C ASP A 89 -3.88 -36.10 1.91
N LEU A 90 -3.39 -36.66 0.81
CA LEU A 90 -2.19 -36.16 0.13
C LEU A 90 -2.44 -34.77 -0.50
N SER A 91 -3.65 -34.54 -1.00
CA SER A 91 -4.05 -33.28 -1.64
C SER A 91 -4.14 -32.12 -0.64
N LEU A 92 -4.63 -32.39 0.57
CA LEU A 92 -4.70 -31.41 1.66
C LEU A 92 -3.31 -31.10 2.21
N MET A 93 -2.44 -32.11 2.32
CA MET A 93 -1.07 -31.92 2.79
C MET A 93 -0.24 -31.07 1.82
N GLN A 94 -0.34 -31.34 0.50
CA GLN A 94 0.31 -30.54 -0.54
C GLN A 94 -0.26 -29.11 -0.64
N LEU A 95 -1.57 -28.95 -0.44
CA LEU A 95 -2.20 -27.64 -0.38
C LEU A 95 -1.72 -26.84 0.84
N THR A 96 -1.59 -27.50 1.99
CA THR A 96 -1.08 -26.88 3.22
C THR A 96 0.37 -26.43 3.03
N GLU A 97 1.20 -27.29 2.42
CA GLU A 97 2.60 -26.97 2.13
C GLU A 97 2.74 -25.82 1.12
N SER A 98 1.86 -25.76 0.12
CA SER A 98 1.78 -24.65 -0.84
C SER A 98 1.32 -23.35 -0.17
N MET A 99 0.37 -23.43 0.77
CA MET A 99 -0.06 -22.27 1.57
C MET A 99 1.05 -21.79 2.50
N ASP A 100 1.82 -22.68 3.11
CA ASP A 100 2.96 -22.32 3.96
C ASP A 100 4.06 -21.63 3.16
N GLN A 101 4.37 -22.12 1.95
CA GLN A 101 5.33 -21.46 1.05
C GLN A 101 4.84 -20.06 0.61
N LEU A 102 3.55 -19.91 0.33
CA LEU A 102 2.97 -18.61 0.01
C LEU A 102 3.04 -17.67 1.21
N ASN A 103 2.75 -18.16 2.42
CA ASN A 103 2.86 -17.38 3.65
C ASN A 103 4.30 -16.91 3.91
N GLN A 104 5.28 -17.80 3.73
CA GLN A 104 6.70 -17.44 3.87
C GLN A 104 7.13 -16.39 2.86
N SER A 105 6.65 -16.50 1.61
CA SER A 105 6.92 -15.51 0.57
C SER A 105 6.33 -14.14 0.90
N LEU A 106 5.07 -14.11 1.39
CA LEU A 106 4.41 -12.89 1.84
C LEU A 106 5.12 -12.27 3.04
N GLU A 107 5.50 -13.07 4.03
CA GLU A 107 6.23 -12.59 5.21
C GLU A 107 7.59 -11.99 4.84
N SER A 108 8.28 -12.60 3.86
CA SER A 108 9.53 -12.04 3.34
C SER A 108 9.33 -10.71 2.62
N GLN A 109 8.25 -10.55 1.85
CA GLN A 109 7.95 -9.28 1.17
C GLN A 109 7.55 -8.19 2.17
N ILE A 110 6.77 -8.54 3.20
CA ILE A 110 6.42 -7.61 4.28
C ILE A 110 7.68 -7.11 4.97
N LYS A 111 8.61 -8.00 5.33
CA LYS A 111 9.89 -7.59 5.95
C LYS A 111 10.73 -6.68 5.05
N ALA A 112 10.74 -6.93 3.74
CA ALA A 112 11.44 -6.07 2.80
C ALA A 112 10.83 -4.65 2.77
N ILE A 113 9.50 -4.56 2.70
CA ILE A 113 8.78 -3.27 2.73
C ILE A 113 8.99 -2.55 4.07
N GLU A 114 8.92 -3.25 5.19
CA GLU A 114 9.18 -2.67 6.53
C GLU A 114 10.60 -2.11 6.63
N GLN A 115 11.59 -2.80 6.05
CA GLN A 115 12.96 -2.34 6.03
C GLN A 115 13.13 -1.10 5.14
N ASP A 116 12.53 -1.09 3.95
CA ASP A 116 12.58 0.07 3.04
C ASP A 116 11.94 1.30 3.69
N VAL A 117 10.76 1.15 4.31
CA VAL A 117 10.08 2.23 5.05
C VAL A 117 10.93 2.75 6.20
N LYS A 118 11.64 1.87 6.91
CA LYS A 118 12.52 2.27 8.00
C LYS A 118 13.67 3.14 7.49
N VAL A 119 14.29 2.77 6.36
CA VAL A 119 15.37 3.55 5.74
C VAL A 119 14.87 4.91 5.28
N GLU A 120 13.71 4.99 4.62
CA GLU A 120 13.13 6.27 4.20
C GLU A 120 12.81 7.17 5.40
N LEU A 121 12.31 6.61 6.51
CA LEU A 121 12.06 7.37 7.74
C LEU A 121 13.36 7.89 8.38
N GLU A 122 14.43 7.11 8.36
CA GLU A 122 15.75 7.56 8.83
C GLU A 122 16.28 8.71 7.97
N GLU A 123 16.18 8.62 6.63
CA GLU A 123 16.57 9.70 5.71
C GLU A 123 15.75 10.99 5.93
N ILE A 124 14.43 10.87 6.11
CA ILE A 124 13.56 12.02 6.43
C ILE A 124 13.99 12.66 7.75
N ASN A 125 14.32 11.84 8.76
CA ASN A 125 14.72 12.35 10.06
C ASN A 125 16.06 13.09 10.00
N GLU A 126 17.04 12.57 9.24
CA GLU A 126 18.30 13.26 8.98
C GLU A 126 18.09 14.60 8.25
N GLN A 127 17.17 14.66 7.28
CA GLN A 127 16.82 15.91 6.62
C GLN A 127 16.16 16.92 7.56
N ILE A 128 15.31 16.46 8.48
CA ILE A 128 14.70 17.32 9.50
C ILE A 128 15.76 17.90 10.44
N ASP A 129 16.73 17.09 10.87
CA ASP A 129 17.83 17.54 11.72
C ASP A 129 18.70 18.57 10.98
N ALA A 130 19.05 18.30 9.72
CA ALA A 130 19.78 19.27 8.89
C ALA A 130 19.00 20.58 8.71
N PHE A 131 17.67 20.52 8.57
CA PHE A 131 16.83 21.71 8.45
C PHE A 131 16.72 22.48 9.77
N ASN A 132 16.67 21.78 10.91
CA ASN A 132 16.70 22.39 12.23
C ASN A 132 18.04 23.11 12.47
N ASP A 133 19.17 22.49 12.16
CA ASP A 133 20.49 23.12 12.27
C ASP A 133 20.57 24.38 11.40
N LEU A 134 20.04 24.33 10.17
CA LEU A 134 19.97 25.48 9.29
C LEU A 134 19.12 26.61 9.90
N ARG A 135 17.97 26.27 10.50
CA ARG A 135 17.07 27.22 11.14
C ARG A 135 17.73 27.89 12.35
N TYR A 136 18.41 27.14 13.21
CA TYR A 136 19.14 27.70 14.34
C TYR A 136 20.33 28.55 13.89
N GLY A 137 21.04 28.14 12.83
CA GLY A 137 22.08 28.95 12.19
C GLY A 137 21.54 30.29 11.65
N THR A 138 20.36 30.27 11.03
CA THR A 138 19.69 31.47 10.48
C THR A 138 19.26 32.43 11.59
N ILE A 139 18.72 31.91 12.69
CA ILE A 139 18.35 32.72 13.87
C ILE A 139 19.59 33.40 14.48
N ASN A 140 20.71 32.67 14.61
CA ASN A 140 21.96 33.25 15.08
C ASN A 140 22.49 34.33 14.12
N PHE A 141 22.31 34.14 12.81
CA PHE A 141 22.71 35.13 11.81
C PHE A 141 21.88 36.42 11.91
N GLU A 142 20.55 36.31 12.04
CA GLU A 142 19.67 37.48 12.25
C GLU A 142 20.05 38.27 13.51
N SER A 143 20.28 37.59 14.64
CA SER A 143 20.71 38.26 15.88
C SER A 143 22.07 38.96 15.73
N SER A 144 22.98 38.41 14.93
CA SER A 144 24.29 39.01 14.64
C SER A 144 24.14 40.27 13.77
N VAL A 145 23.20 40.26 12.82
CA VAL A 145 22.89 41.42 11.97
C VAL A 145 22.24 42.54 12.80
N GLU A 146 21.31 42.23 13.70
CA GLU A 146 20.73 43.22 14.61
C GLU A 146 21.78 43.85 15.53
N SER A 147 22.68 43.04 16.10
CA SER A 147 23.81 43.55 16.89
C SER A 147 24.69 44.50 16.07
N LEU A 148 25.04 44.12 14.83
CA LEU A 148 25.87 44.95 13.95
C LEU A 148 25.18 46.27 13.58
N CYS A 149 23.87 46.25 13.33
CA CYS A 149 23.07 47.46 13.12
C CYS A 149 23.11 48.39 14.33
N THR A 150 23.02 47.82 15.53
CA THR A 150 23.09 48.57 16.79
C THR A 150 24.46 49.22 16.96
N ASP A 151 25.54 48.48 16.67
CA ASP A 151 26.91 48.98 16.73
C ASP A 151 27.14 50.12 15.72
N LEU A 152 26.64 49.97 14.50
CA LEU A 152 26.71 51.00 13.46
C LEU A 152 25.96 52.28 13.86
N GLN A 153 24.77 52.16 14.46
CA GLN A 153 24.01 53.32 14.95
C GLN A 153 24.71 54.04 16.10
N GLN A 154 25.36 53.30 17.01
CA GLN A 154 26.17 53.90 18.08
C GLN A 154 27.39 54.63 17.52
N LEU A 155 28.02 54.06 16.50
CA LEU A 155 29.19 54.64 15.84
C LEU A 155 28.83 55.91 15.06
N GLU A 156 27.68 55.91 14.37
CA GLU A 156 27.11 57.09 13.71
C GLU A 156 26.85 58.22 14.71
N LYS A 157 26.21 57.92 15.85
CA LYS A 157 25.99 58.90 16.94
C LYS A 157 27.31 59.49 17.45
N ARG A 158 28.31 58.65 17.70
CA ARG A 158 29.64 59.11 18.16
C ARG A 158 30.33 60.02 17.14
N LEU A 159 30.26 59.68 15.85
CA LEU A 159 30.82 60.53 14.79
C LEU A 159 30.10 61.88 14.71
N LEU A 160 28.77 61.89 14.85
CA LEU A 160 27.97 63.12 14.92
C LEU A 160 28.29 63.98 16.15
N GLU A 161 28.65 63.37 17.27
CA GLU A 161 29.08 64.07 18.49
C GLU A 161 30.52 64.60 18.40
N LEU A 162 31.41 63.89 17.72
CA LEU A 162 32.81 64.32 17.48
C LEU A 162 32.95 65.37 16.37
N GLY A 163 31.97 65.47 15.47
CA GLY A 163 31.92 66.46 14.39
C GLY A 163 31.31 67.82 14.79
N LYS A 164 30.94 67.99 16.06
CA LYS A 164 30.50 69.27 16.66
C LYS A 164 31.63 69.87 17.51
#